data_AF-A0A1G7NEG7-F1
#
_entry.id   AF-A0A1G7NEG7-F1
#
_cell.length_a   1.000
_cell.length_b   1.000
_cell.length_c   1.000
_cell.angle_alpha   90.00
_cell.angle_beta   90.00
_cell.angle_gamma   90.00
#
_symmetry.space_group_name_H-M   'P 1'
#
loop_
_entity.id
_entity.type
_entity.pdbx_description
1 polymer ?
#
loop_
_entity_poly.entity_id
_entity_poly.type
_entity_poly.pdbx_seq_one_letter_code
_entity_poly.pdbx_strand_id
1 'polypeptide(L)'
;MGMAALELIARGGNVDYQRLSIGDLRKIARQEHPEHTDEAARVFVERIVDMEVERRTQHDDRLQGYGNVSPTALLGELPGGSGKAREPLAAMYDRGIKTHRSHEEAKRFIQAACLPDRQLLALLIQARKLDRRVKGQWGKSYDQIAANTGPYAQQLGWPPGMASGLYRKGQAIKDAAKAARAALIFQSRHW
;
A
#
# COMPACT_ATOMS: atom_id res chain seq x y z
N MET A 1 20.80 -10.01 11.32
CA MET A 1 21.06 -10.13 9.86
C MET A 1 21.34 -8.76 9.22
N GLY A 2 22.21 -7.93 9.81
CA GLY A 2 22.53 -6.59 9.27
C GLY A 2 23.75 -6.58 8.32
N MET A 3 24.63 -7.59 8.41
CA MET A 3 25.92 -7.60 7.70
C MET A 3 25.83 -7.96 6.21
N ALA A 4 24.81 -8.72 5.79
CA ALA A 4 24.69 -9.15 4.39
C ALA A 4 24.26 -8.01 3.45
N ALA A 5 23.48 -7.04 3.95
CA ALA A 5 23.16 -5.84 3.19
C ALA A 5 24.40 -4.92 3.07
N LEU A 6 25.17 -4.79 4.16
CA LEU A 6 26.41 -4.01 4.24
C LEU A 6 27.48 -4.52 3.24
N GLU A 7 27.65 -5.84 3.09
CA GLU A 7 28.61 -6.41 2.13
C GLU A 7 28.20 -6.23 0.66
N LEU A 8 26.89 -6.19 0.37
CA LEU A 8 26.40 -6.02 -1.01
C LEU A 8 26.58 -4.58 -1.50
N ILE A 9 26.45 -3.61 -0.58
CA ILE A 9 26.59 -2.17 -0.85
C ILE A 9 28.04 -1.79 -1.09
N ALA A 10 28.97 -2.35 -0.31
CA ALA A 10 30.42 -2.15 -0.48
C ALA A 10 30.96 -2.69 -1.83
N ARG A 11 30.21 -3.57 -2.52
CA ARG A 11 30.62 -4.21 -3.78
C ARG A 11 30.01 -3.58 -5.04
N GLY A 12 29.33 -2.43 -4.94
CA GLY A 12 28.71 -1.79 -6.11
C GLY A 12 27.56 -2.60 -6.73
N GLY A 13 26.98 -3.54 -5.96
CA GLY A 13 25.80 -4.30 -6.37
C GLY A 13 24.54 -3.46 -6.20
N ASN A 14 23.64 -3.53 -7.19
CA ASN A 14 22.33 -2.89 -7.14
C ASN A 14 21.57 -3.40 -5.89
N VAL A 15 21.31 -2.53 -4.91
CA VAL A 15 20.65 -2.94 -3.66
C VAL A 15 19.20 -3.31 -3.97
N ASP A 16 18.85 -4.57 -3.72
CA ASP A 16 17.46 -5.04 -3.83
C ASP A 16 16.68 -4.58 -2.59
N TYR A 17 16.32 -3.29 -2.58
CA TYR A 17 15.53 -2.67 -1.51
C TYR A 17 14.21 -3.40 -1.25
N GLN A 18 13.66 -4.13 -2.24
CA GLN A 18 12.41 -4.87 -2.08
C GLN A 18 12.56 -6.07 -1.12
N ARG A 19 13.77 -6.61 -0.95
CA ARG A 19 14.04 -7.75 -0.06
C ARG A 19 14.35 -7.39 1.40
N LEU A 20 14.59 -6.12 1.68
CA LEU A 20 14.92 -5.66 3.04
C LEU A 20 13.70 -5.73 3.96
N SER A 21 13.93 -5.82 5.27
CA SER A 21 12.83 -5.66 6.23
C SER A 21 12.33 -4.21 6.22
N ILE A 22 11.07 -3.97 6.57
CA ILE A 22 10.55 -2.59 6.62
C ILE A 22 11.31 -1.72 7.65
N GLY A 23 11.82 -2.34 8.72
CA GLY A 23 12.62 -1.66 9.74
C GLY A 23 14.00 -1.27 9.24
N ASP A 24 14.63 -2.09 8.40
CA ASP A 24 15.92 -1.76 7.80
C ASP A 24 15.76 -0.75 6.67
N LEU A 25 14.71 -0.86 5.85
CA LEU A 25 14.35 0.17 4.87
C LEU A 25 14.10 1.52 5.51
N ARG A 26 13.41 1.56 6.65
CA ARG A 26 13.19 2.80 7.40
C ARG A 26 14.52 3.46 7.78
N LYS A 27 15.49 2.68 8.26
CA LYS A 27 16.81 3.21 8.64
C LYS A 27 17.54 3.82 7.45
N ILE A 28 17.56 3.12 6.31
CA ILE A 28 18.23 3.58 5.09
C ILE A 28 17.49 4.77 4.44
N ALA A 29 16.16 4.84 4.58
CA ALA A 29 15.35 5.95 4.07
C ALA A 29 15.66 7.29 4.76
N ARG A 30 16.24 7.28 5.97
CA ARG A 30 16.66 8.50 6.67
C ARG A 30 17.83 9.16 5.99
N GLN A 31 17.76 10.48 5.84
CA GLN A 31 18.79 11.26 5.15
C GLN A 31 20.16 11.22 5.84
N GLU A 32 20.17 11.02 7.16
CA GLU A 32 21.40 10.91 7.98
C GLU A 32 22.11 9.56 7.81
N HIS A 33 21.47 8.56 7.19
CA HIS A 33 22.07 7.24 7.03
C HIS A 33 23.20 7.27 5.99
N PRO A 34 24.38 6.66 6.24
CA PRO A 34 25.51 6.69 5.29
C PRO A 34 25.17 6.15 3.90
N GLU A 35 24.22 5.23 3.83
CA GLU A 35 23.77 4.55 2.59
C GLU A 35 22.45 5.11 2.07
N HIS A 36 22.04 6.30 2.53
CA HIS A 36 20.81 6.94 2.07
C HIS A 36 20.82 7.14 0.55
N THR A 37 19.72 6.73 -0.09
CA THR A 37 19.44 7.07 -1.48
C THR A 37 17.99 7.53 -1.62
N ASP A 38 17.73 8.38 -2.61
CA ASP A 38 16.35 8.78 -2.96
C ASP A 38 15.48 7.56 -3.30
N GLU A 39 16.09 6.52 -3.87
CA GLU A 39 15.40 5.28 -4.20
C GLU A 39 14.99 4.50 -2.95
N ALA A 40 15.85 4.43 -1.93
CA ALA A 40 15.48 3.80 -0.65
C ALA A 40 14.28 4.48 0.00
N ALA A 41 14.22 5.82 -0.05
CA ALA A 41 13.08 6.58 0.45
C ALA A 41 11.80 6.31 -0.34
N ARG A 42 11.89 6.22 -1.68
CA ARG A 42 10.75 5.87 -2.55
C ARG A 42 10.23 4.47 -2.29
N VAL A 43 11.11 3.47 -2.25
CA VAL A 43 10.74 2.07 -2.00
C VAL A 43 10.16 1.90 -0.60
N PHE A 44 10.71 2.59 0.40
CA PHE A 44 10.12 2.61 1.74
C PHE A 44 8.69 3.14 1.71
N VAL A 45 8.45 4.30 1.10
CA VAL A 45 7.10 4.89 1.00
C VAL A 45 6.15 3.99 0.23
N GLU A 46 6.57 3.41 -0.90
CA GLU A 46 5.73 2.49 -1.68
C GLU A 46 5.28 1.31 -0.82
N ARG A 47 6.21 0.67 -0.10
CA ARG A 47 5.89 -0.45 0.78
C ARG A 47 4.99 -0.04 1.95
N ILE A 48 5.20 1.13 2.56
CA ILE A 48 4.32 1.62 3.63
C ILE A 48 2.90 1.85 3.11
N VAL A 49 2.76 2.39 1.90
CA VAL A 49 1.45 2.62 1.27
C VAL A 49 0.77 1.29 0.95
N ASP A 50 1.48 0.32 0.40
CA ASP A 50 0.94 -1.02 0.12
C ASP A 50 0.48 -1.72 1.39
N MET A 51 1.28 -1.63 2.47
CA MET A 51 0.92 -2.17 3.78
C MET A 51 -0.32 -1.50 4.39
N GLU A 52 -0.54 -0.21 4.14
CA GLU A 52 -1.75 0.49 4.60
C GLU A 52 -2.98 0.13 3.77
N VAL A 53 -2.83 -0.01 2.45
CA VAL A 53 -3.90 -0.54 1.59
C VAL A 53 -4.28 -1.94 2.02
N GLU A 54 -3.28 -2.80 2.25
CA GLU A 54 -3.49 -4.15 2.76
C GLU A 54 -4.20 -4.14 4.11
N ARG A 55 -3.75 -3.32 5.08
CA ARG A 55 -4.40 -3.18 6.40
C ARG A 55 -5.88 -2.77 6.28
N ARG A 56 -6.21 -1.83 5.39
CA ARG A 56 -7.58 -1.31 5.21
C ARG A 56 -8.48 -2.29 4.46
N THR A 57 -7.92 -3.06 3.53
CA THR A 57 -8.67 -3.98 2.67
C THR A 57 -8.68 -5.42 3.17
N GLN A 58 -7.75 -5.84 4.04
CA GLN A 58 -7.83 -7.13 4.73
C GLN A 58 -8.89 -7.14 5.84
N HIS A 59 -9.31 -5.97 6.31
CA HIS A 59 -10.51 -5.86 7.14
C HIS A 59 -11.78 -6.28 6.38
N ASP A 60 -11.74 -6.40 5.05
CA ASP A 60 -12.85 -6.80 4.18
C ASP A 60 -13.22 -8.29 4.31
N ASP A 61 -12.29 -9.17 4.72
CA ASP A 61 -12.64 -10.55 5.12
C ASP A 61 -13.61 -10.57 6.34
N ARG A 62 -13.65 -9.48 7.11
CA ARG A 62 -14.55 -9.28 8.26
C ARG A 62 -15.62 -8.22 8.01
N LEU A 63 -15.61 -7.50 6.88
CA LEU A 63 -16.75 -6.72 6.40
C LEU A 63 -17.71 -7.67 5.67
N GLN A 64 -18.19 -8.67 6.42
CA GLN A 64 -19.33 -9.49 6.01
C GLN A 64 -20.54 -8.56 5.82
N GLY A 65 -20.75 -8.17 4.57
CA GLY A 65 -21.80 -7.26 4.14
C GLY A 65 -21.65 -6.80 2.68
N TYR A 66 -20.44 -6.81 2.13
CA TYR A 66 -20.17 -6.50 0.70
C TYR A 66 -19.48 -7.67 -0.02
N GLY A 67 -19.97 -8.88 0.22
CA GLY A 67 -19.66 -10.01 -0.66
C GLY A 67 -20.28 -9.74 -2.03
N ASN A 68 -19.47 -9.33 -3.00
CA ASN A 68 -19.79 -9.58 -4.40
C ASN A 68 -19.79 -11.09 -4.59
N VAL A 69 -20.95 -11.71 -4.36
CA VAL A 69 -21.24 -13.05 -4.86
C VAL A 69 -21.11 -12.93 -6.38
N SER A 70 -20.02 -13.45 -6.94
CA SER A 70 -19.97 -13.68 -8.37
C SER A 70 -21.14 -14.60 -8.70
N PRO A 71 -22.03 -14.27 -9.65
CA PRO A 71 -23.18 -15.12 -10.03
C PRO A 71 -22.77 -16.50 -10.58
N THR A 72 -21.46 -16.70 -10.79
CA THR A 72 -20.86 -17.89 -11.40
C THR A 72 -20.00 -18.73 -10.45
N ALA A 73 -19.87 -18.36 -9.18
CA ALA A 73 -19.15 -19.19 -8.22
C ALA A 73 -20.01 -20.39 -7.84
N LEU A 74 -19.71 -21.56 -8.41
CA LEU A 74 -20.34 -22.82 -8.03
C LEU A 74 -19.89 -23.24 -6.63
N LEU A 75 -20.84 -23.77 -5.87
CA LEU A 75 -20.64 -24.29 -4.52
C LEU A 75 -19.65 -25.46 -4.55
N GLY A 76 -18.40 -25.23 -4.16
CA GLY A 76 -17.41 -26.30 -3.97
C GLY A 76 -16.00 -26.07 -4.55
N GLU A 77 -15.72 -24.97 -5.23
CA GLU A 77 -14.36 -24.72 -5.74
C GLU A 77 -13.42 -24.17 -4.65
N LEU A 78 -12.39 -24.94 -4.31
CA LEU A 78 -11.28 -24.51 -3.47
C LEU A 78 -10.41 -23.50 -4.24
N PRO A 79 -10.13 -22.30 -3.68
CA PRO A 79 -9.32 -21.30 -4.37
C PRO A 79 -7.88 -21.78 -4.51
N GLY A 80 -7.41 -21.82 -5.76
CA GLY A 80 -6.21 -22.52 -6.19
C GLY A 80 -4.90 -22.09 -5.50
N GLY A 81 -4.17 -23.09 -5.02
CA GLY A 81 -2.77 -22.96 -4.64
C GLY A 81 -1.87 -22.99 -5.88
N SER A 82 -0.96 -22.03 -6.00
CA SER A 82 0.10 -22.04 -7.01
C SER A 82 1.47 -22.00 -6.33
N GLY A 83 2.36 -22.92 -6.73
CA GLY A 83 3.72 -23.13 -6.19
C GLY A 83 4.75 -22.06 -6.59
N LYS A 84 4.47 -20.79 -6.34
CA LYS A 84 5.47 -19.70 -6.40
C LYS A 84 6.01 -19.43 -4.99
N ALA A 85 7.31 -19.14 -4.88
CA ALA A 85 7.96 -18.81 -3.62
C ALA A 85 7.18 -17.72 -2.86
N ARG A 86 6.69 -18.07 -1.67
CA ARG A 86 5.83 -17.25 -0.81
C ARG A 86 6.53 -15.96 -0.39
N GLU A 87 5.82 -14.83 -0.41
CA GLU A 87 6.30 -13.58 0.19
C GLU A 87 6.60 -13.79 1.70
N PRO A 88 7.59 -13.09 2.28
CA PRO A 88 7.98 -13.27 3.69
C PRO A 88 6.82 -13.13 4.70
N LEU A 89 5.76 -12.41 4.33
CA LEU A 89 4.55 -12.21 5.13
C LEU A 89 3.51 -13.32 4.96
N ALA A 90 3.58 -14.13 3.89
CA ALA A 90 2.61 -15.17 3.61
C ALA A 90 2.56 -16.26 4.70
N ALA A 91 3.71 -16.61 5.29
CA ALA A 91 3.79 -17.54 6.40
C ALA A 91 3.16 -17.00 7.70
N MET A 92 3.03 -15.68 7.86
CA MET A 92 2.36 -15.05 9.00
C MET A 92 0.85 -14.97 8.81
N TYR A 93 0.40 -14.77 7.56
CA TYR A 93 -1.02 -14.85 7.20
C TYR A 93 -1.59 -16.25 7.39
N ASP A 94 -0.83 -17.30 7.08
CA ASP A 94 -1.22 -18.70 7.35
C ASP A 94 -1.45 -18.99 8.84
N ARG A 95 -0.83 -18.21 9.73
CA ARG A 95 -0.95 -18.35 11.20
C ARG A 95 -2.06 -17.48 11.80
N GLY A 96 -2.85 -16.79 10.97
CA GLY A 96 -3.96 -15.94 11.42
C GLY A 96 -3.54 -14.63 12.10
N ILE A 97 -2.26 -14.27 12.05
CA ILE A 97 -1.73 -13.01 12.60
C ILE A 97 -1.87 -11.94 11.50
N LYS A 98 -3.06 -11.32 11.45
CA LYS A 98 -3.46 -10.39 10.38
C LYS A 98 -3.06 -8.92 10.63
N THR A 99 -2.59 -8.58 11.82
CA THR A 99 -2.09 -7.24 12.20
C THR A 99 -0.72 -7.38 12.83
N HIS A 100 0.32 -7.23 12.01
CA HIS A 100 1.71 -7.25 12.47
C HIS A 100 2.14 -5.86 12.95
N ARG A 101 3.14 -5.79 13.84
CA ARG A 101 3.81 -4.54 14.29
C ARG A 101 4.08 -3.57 13.13
N SER A 102 4.43 -4.11 11.98
CA SER A 102 4.73 -3.35 10.77
C SER A 102 3.53 -2.61 10.17
N HIS A 103 2.30 -3.16 10.25
CA HIS A 103 1.09 -2.43 9.79
C HIS A 103 0.76 -1.26 10.72
N GLU A 104 0.97 -1.42 12.03
CA GLU A 104 0.82 -0.32 12.98
C GLU A 104 1.92 0.75 12.77
N GLU A 105 3.14 0.34 12.45
CA GLU A 105 4.20 1.28 12.06
C GLU A 105 3.87 2.03 10.77
N ALA A 106 3.32 1.37 9.75
CA ALA A 106 2.86 2.00 8.52
C ALA A 106 1.74 3.01 8.77
N LYS A 107 0.73 2.63 9.57
CA LYS A 107 -0.35 3.51 10.00
C LYS A 107 0.17 4.74 10.73
N ARG A 108 1.08 4.57 11.70
CA ARG A 108 1.67 5.67 12.47
C ARG A 108 2.45 6.63 11.58
N PHE A 109 3.23 6.12 10.63
CA PHE A 109 3.97 6.94 9.67
C PHE A 109 3.03 7.82 8.85
N ILE A 110 1.99 7.21 8.25
CA ILE A 110 0.99 7.92 7.44
C ILE A 110 0.20 8.93 8.28
N GLN A 111 -0.13 8.61 9.53
CA GLN A 111 -0.80 9.53 10.45
C GLN A 111 0.09 10.73 10.81
N ALA A 112 1.37 10.49 11.06
CA ALA A 112 2.33 11.55 11.36
C ALA A 112 2.58 12.48 10.16
N ALA A 113 2.30 12.01 8.94
CA ALA A 113 2.34 12.83 7.72
C ALA A 113 1.29 13.93 7.69
N CYS A 114 0.21 13.79 8.47
CA CYS A 114 -0.93 14.70 8.49
C CYS A 114 -1.46 15.02 7.09
N LEU A 115 -1.44 14.04 6.18
CA LEU A 115 -1.90 14.24 4.81
C LEU A 115 -3.38 14.65 4.80
N PRO A 116 -3.77 15.66 4.01
CA PRO A 116 -5.18 15.95 3.77
C PRO A 116 -5.90 14.70 3.26
N ASP A 117 -7.14 14.50 3.69
CA ASP A 117 -7.96 13.34 3.30
C ASP A 117 -8.00 13.13 1.78
N ARG A 118 -8.09 14.23 1.01
CA ARG A 118 -8.05 14.21 -0.45
C ARG A 118 -6.74 13.66 -1.02
N GLN A 119 -5.61 13.91 -0.35
CA GLN A 119 -4.32 13.40 -0.80
C GLN A 119 -4.14 11.93 -0.40
N LEU A 120 -4.50 11.60 0.84
CA LEU A 120 -4.42 10.24 1.37
C LEU A 120 -5.31 9.28 0.58
N LEU A 121 -6.57 9.64 0.34
CA LEU A 121 -7.48 8.81 -0.43
C LEU A 121 -6.98 8.60 -1.86
N ALA A 122 -6.50 9.64 -2.54
CA ALA A 122 -5.97 9.53 -3.90
C ALA A 122 -4.76 8.59 -3.97
N LEU A 123 -3.87 8.69 -2.98
CA LEU A 123 -2.70 7.84 -2.85
C LEU A 123 -3.09 6.36 -2.72
N LEU A 124 -4.03 6.05 -1.83
CA LEU A 124 -4.49 4.68 -1.59
C LEU A 124 -5.29 4.14 -2.78
N ILE A 125 -6.08 4.97 -3.47
CA ILE A 125 -6.75 4.58 -4.72
C ILE A 125 -5.72 4.15 -5.77
N GLN A 126 -4.66 4.96 -5.94
CA GLN A 126 -3.61 4.65 -6.91
C GLN A 126 -2.87 3.35 -6.54
N ALA A 127 -2.48 3.18 -5.28
CA ALA A 127 -1.79 1.99 -4.83
C ALA A 127 -2.65 0.73 -5.00
N ARG A 128 -3.91 0.76 -4.55
CA ARG A 128 -4.85 -0.36 -4.72
C ARG A 128 -5.12 -0.69 -6.18
N LYS A 129 -5.22 0.31 -7.05
CA LYS A 129 -5.43 0.11 -8.48
C LYS A 129 -4.24 -0.55 -9.17
N LEU A 130 -3.01 -0.28 -8.72
CA LEU A 130 -1.79 -0.84 -9.30
C LEU A 130 -1.48 -2.25 -8.77
N ASP A 131 -2.13 -2.68 -7.70
CA ASP A 131 -1.97 -4.04 -7.18
C ASP A 131 -2.52 -5.08 -8.17
N ARG A 132 -1.59 -5.89 -8.70
CA ARG A 132 -1.85 -6.99 -9.64
C ARG A 132 -2.83 -8.05 -9.14
N ARG A 133 -3.04 -8.14 -7.81
CA ARG A 133 -3.95 -9.12 -7.20
C ARG A 133 -5.41 -8.69 -7.32
N VAL A 134 -5.66 -7.40 -7.56
CA VAL A 134 -6.99 -6.83 -7.54
C VAL A 134 -7.66 -6.97 -8.90
N LYS A 135 -8.90 -7.47 -8.90
CA LYS A 135 -9.75 -7.63 -10.08
C LYS A 135 -11.03 -6.81 -9.95
N GLY A 136 -11.80 -6.71 -11.04
CA GLY A 136 -13.13 -6.09 -11.02
C GLY A 136 -13.09 -4.56 -11.03
N GLN A 137 -13.83 -3.93 -10.12
CA GLN A 137 -14.09 -2.47 -10.14
C GLN A 137 -12.84 -1.57 -10.08
N TRP A 138 -11.72 -2.07 -9.56
CA TRP A 138 -10.43 -1.36 -9.53
C TRP A 138 -9.74 -1.31 -10.90
N GLY A 139 -10.21 -2.10 -11.88
CA GLY A 139 -9.79 -2.01 -13.28
C GLY A 139 -10.23 -0.71 -13.99
N LYS A 140 -11.26 -0.01 -13.48
CA LYS A 140 -11.81 1.21 -14.08
C LYS A 140 -10.77 2.33 -14.24
N SER A 141 -10.92 3.16 -15.28
CA SER A 141 -10.05 4.32 -15.49
C SER A 141 -10.16 5.32 -14.34
N TYR A 142 -9.14 6.18 -14.17
CA TYR A 142 -9.21 7.21 -13.13
C TYR A 142 -10.39 8.18 -13.34
N ASP A 143 -10.81 8.45 -14.57
CA ASP A 143 -11.99 9.29 -14.84
C ASP A 143 -13.28 8.59 -14.40
N GLN A 144 -13.39 7.28 -14.63
CA GLN A 144 -14.51 6.48 -14.12
C GLN A 144 -14.53 6.40 -12.59
N ILE A 145 -13.37 6.36 -11.95
CA ILE A 145 -13.23 6.41 -10.48
C ILE A 145 -13.61 7.81 -9.95
N ALA A 146 -13.17 8.87 -10.62
CA ALA A 146 -13.50 10.25 -10.23
C ALA A 146 -15.00 10.54 -10.35
N ALA A 147 -15.66 10.01 -11.39
CA ALA A 147 -17.10 10.15 -11.59
C ALA A 147 -17.93 9.54 -10.45
N ASN A 148 -17.43 8.49 -9.78
CA ASN A 148 -18.07 7.91 -8.61
C ASN A 148 -17.03 7.40 -7.59
N THR A 149 -16.44 8.32 -6.83
CA THR A 149 -15.37 8.02 -5.88
C THR A 149 -15.87 7.34 -4.59
N GLY A 150 -17.15 7.51 -4.24
CA GLY A 150 -17.75 7.03 -3.00
C GLY A 150 -17.48 5.54 -2.71
N PRO A 151 -17.80 4.61 -3.63
CA PRO A 151 -17.57 3.18 -3.43
C PRO A 151 -16.10 2.81 -3.20
N TYR A 152 -15.17 3.52 -3.83
CA TYR A 152 -13.73 3.28 -3.66
C TYR A 152 -13.22 3.77 -2.30
N ALA A 153 -13.73 4.91 -1.83
CA ALA A 153 -13.41 5.45 -0.52
C ALA A 153 -13.93 4.54 0.60
N GLN A 154 -15.16 4.02 0.46
CA GLN A 154 -15.75 3.10 1.43
C GLN A 154 -14.93 1.80 1.55
N GLN A 155 -14.50 1.21 0.43
CA GLN A 155 -13.61 0.04 0.45
C GLN A 155 -12.25 0.32 1.10
N LEU A 156 -11.81 1.58 1.13
CA LEU A 156 -10.60 2.00 1.80
C LEU A 156 -10.85 2.49 3.25
N GLY A 157 -12.05 2.26 3.78
CA GLY A 157 -12.43 2.52 5.16
C GLY A 157 -12.93 3.93 5.47
N TRP A 158 -13.24 4.75 4.46
CA TRP A 158 -13.90 6.04 4.67
C TRP A 158 -15.42 5.89 4.86
N PRO A 159 -16.05 6.75 5.68
CA PRO A 159 -17.49 6.71 5.85
C PRO A 159 -18.23 7.05 4.54
N PRO A 160 -19.46 6.55 4.34
CA PRO A 160 -20.29 6.93 3.21
C PRO A 160 -20.45 8.45 3.09
N GLY A 161 -20.48 8.96 1.86
CA GLY A 161 -20.70 10.38 1.56
C GLY A 161 -19.44 11.28 1.62
N MET A 162 -18.41 10.91 2.39
CA MET A 162 -17.22 11.75 2.59
C MET A 162 -16.46 12.05 1.29
N ALA A 163 -16.38 11.09 0.37
CA ALA A 163 -15.62 11.22 -0.86
C ALA A 163 -16.44 11.69 -2.08
N SER A 164 -17.72 12.04 -1.88
CA SER A 164 -18.57 12.50 -2.98
C SER A 164 -18.05 13.82 -3.55
N GLY A 165 -17.82 13.90 -4.86
CA GLY A 165 -17.35 15.11 -5.54
C GLY A 165 -15.91 15.54 -5.21
N LEU A 166 -15.12 14.71 -4.53
CA LEU A 166 -13.77 15.08 -4.07
C LEU A 166 -12.77 15.28 -5.23
N TYR A 167 -13.00 14.62 -6.36
CA TYR A 167 -12.19 14.72 -7.57
C TYR A 167 -13.05 15.04 -8.79
N ARG A 168 -12.74 16.15 -9.48
CA ARG A 168 -13.48 16.57 -10.69
C ARG A 168 -13.22 15.69 -11.92
N LYS A 169 -12.03 15.09 -12.00
CA LYS A 169 -11.57 14.24 -13.11
C LYS A 169 -10.45 13.32 -12.64
N GLY A 170 -10.13 12.30 -13.42
CA GLY A 170 -9.09 11.32 -13.09
C GLY A 170 -7.70 11.93 -12.91
N GLN A 171 -7.38 12.99 -13.66
CA GLN A 171 -6.13 13.73 -13.47
C GLN A 171 -6.01 14.31 -12.05
N ALA A 172 -7.12 14.76 -11.45
CA ALA A 172 -7.11 15.31 -10.10
C ALA A 172 -6.75 14.27 -9.03
N ILE A 173 -7.05 12.99 -9.27
CA ILE A 173 -6.61 11.86 -8.43
C ILE A 173 -5.10 11.68 -8.58
N LYS A 174 -4.60 11.64 -9.82
CA LYS A 174 -3.15 11.46 -10.08
C LYS A 174 -2.32 12.58 -9.45
N ASP A 175 -2.74 13.83 -9.58
CA ASP A 175 -2.04 14.99 -9.04
C ASP A 175 -2.03 14.96 -7.50
N ALA A 176 -3.17 14.63 -6.89
CA ALA A 176 -3.28 14.50 -5.44
C ALA A 176 -2.41 13.35 -4.88
N ALA A 177 -2.41 12.20 -5.57
CA ALA A 177 -1.56 11.06 -5.22
C ALA A 177 -0.07 11.40 -5.36
N LYS A 178 0.32 12.12 -6.42
CA LYS A 178 1.71 12.57 -6.62
C LYS A 178 2.15 13.52 -5.49
N ALA A 179 1.31 14.48 -5.13
CA ALA A 179 1.59 15.38 -4.00
C ALA A 179 1.72 14.61 -2.67
N ALA A 180 0.82 13.66 -2.42
CA ALA A 180 0.87 12.79 -1.25
C ALA A 180 2.18 11.99 -1.17
N ARG A 181 2.60 11.35 -2.27
CA ARG A 181 3.86 10.59 -2.33
C ARG A 181 5.06 11.49 -2.05
N ALA A 182 5.10 12.68 -2.63
CA ALA A 182 6.18 13.63 -2.40
C ALA A 182 6.28 14.04 -0.93
N ALA A 183 5.15 14.31 -0.27
CA ALA A 183 5.11 14.62 1.16
C ALA A 183 5.60 13.45 2.02
N LEU A 184 5.20 12.20 1.72
CA LEU A 184 5.68 11.03 2.43
C LEU A 184 7.17 10.75 2.21
N ILE A 185 7.70 10.97 1.01
CA ILE A 185 9.13 10.83 0.73
C ILE A 185 9.92 11.88 1.50
N PHE A 186 9.41 13.11 1.58
CA PHE A 186 10.04 14.14 2.40
C PHE A 186 10.05 13.76 3.88
N GLN A 187 8.94 13.24 4.41
CA GLN A 187 8.87 12.80 5.79
C GLN A 187 9.75 11.59 6.10
N SER A 188 9.87 10.62 5.19
CA SER A 188 10.69 9.41 5.43
C SER A 188 12.17 9.70 5.64
N ARG A 189 12.65 10.83 5.11
CA ARG A 189 14.01 11.32 5.33
C ARG A 189 14.27 11.73 6.78
N HIS A 190 13.22 12.01 7.56
CA HIS A 190 13.28 12.55 8.92
C HIS A 190 12.57 11.67 9.97
N TRP A 191 12.08 10.48 9.60
CA TRP A 191 11.28 9.60 10.44
C TRP A 191 12.10 8.51 11.16
#